data_AF-A0A1B7UVM4-F1
#
_entry.id   AF-A0A1B7UVM4-F1
#
_cell.length_a   1.000
_cell.length_b   1.000
_cell.length_c   1.000
_cell.angle_alpha   90.00
_cell.angle_beta   90.00
_cell.angle_gamma   90.00
#
_symmetry.space_group_name_H-M   'P 1'
#
loop_
_entity.id
_entity.type
_entity.pdbx_description
1 polymer ?
#
loop_
_entity_poly.entity_id
_entity_poly.type
_entity_poly.pdbx_seq_one_letter_code
_entity_poly.pdbx_strand_id
1 'polypeptide(L)'
;MYLTQKNQIRGLKANKFTALKELCRLSKNLYNVGLYTVRQYYFQERKHLKYESNYHHCKGNENYRMLNTDIAQQTLKVVDRTFRSFYGLITSVKSGSYSQKIRLPHYLPKEGYFPLIIPRVNRNAKVRDYLNKAARYVINHCIEHRIDKLVIGFNIEMKQSINIGSRNHQNFIQIP
;
A
#
# COMPACT_ATOMS: atom_id res chain seq x y z
N MET A 1 -8.29 -12.63 -13.83
CA MET A 1 -8.90 -11.32 -14.11
C MET A 1 -9.31 -10.71 -12.76
N TYR A 2 -8.72 -9.59 -12.33
CA TYR A 2 -9.11 -8.94 -11.07
C TYR A 2 -10.41 -8.17 -11.28
N LEU A 3 -11.41 -8.38 -10.41
CA LEU A 3 -12.64 -7.60 -10.41
C LEU A 3 -12.33 -6.18 -9.95
N THR A 4 -12.67 -5.18 -10.76
CA THR A 4 -12.50 -3.76 -10.40
C THR A 4 -13.86 -3.19 -9.98
N GLN A 5 -13.95 -2.67 -8.76
CA GLN A 5 -15.14 -1.98 -8.27
C GLN A 5 -14.88 -0.47 -8.21
N LYS A 6 -15.76 0.32 -8.83
CA LYS A 6 -15.75 1.79 -8.74
C LYS A 6 -16.80 2.23 -7.75
N ASN A 7 -16.37 2.81 -6.62
CA ASN A 7 -17.27 3.34 -5.60
C ASN A 7 -17.13 4.86 -5.49
N GLN A 8 -18.26 5.57 -5.48
CA GLN A 8 -18.29 6.97 -5.11
C GLN A 8 -18.44 7.08 -3.60
N ILE A 9 -17.51 7.78 -2.94
CA ILE A 9 -17.56 8.00 -1.50
C ILE A 9 -18.61 9.09 -1.23
N ARG A 10 -19.76 8.71 -0.66
CA ARG A 10 -20.83 9.64 -0.26
C ARG A 10 -20.57 10.18 1.15
N GLY A 11 -21.01 11.41 1.43
CA GLY A 11 -20.96 12.01 2.78
C GLY A 11 -19.57 12.48 3.24
N LEU A 12 -18.63 12.67 2.32
CA LEU A 12 -17.30 13.20 2.66
C LEU A 12 -17.38 14.71 2.94
N LYS A 13 -17.06 15.12 4.17
CA LYS A 13 -16.96 16.54 4.54
C LYS A 13 -15.84 17.24 3.73
N ALA A 14 -16.00 18.55 3.50
CA ALA A 14 -15.08 19.35 2.66
C ALA A 14 -13.61 19.28 3.11
N ASN A 15 -13.35 19.25 4.42
CA ASN A 15 -12.00 19.11 4.97
C ASN A 15 -11.33 17.79 4.59
N LYS A 16 -12.05 16.66 4.68
CA LYS A 16 -11.55 15.34 4.29
C LYS A 16 -11.32 15.25 2.79
N PHE A 17 -12.20 15.86 1.98
CA PHE A 17 -12.01 15.94 0.54
C PHE A 17 -10.72 16.69 0.17
N THR A 18 -10.51 17.84 0.81
CA THR A 18 -9.29 18.65 0.62
C THR A 18 -8.04 17.88 1.01
N ALA A 19 -8.06 17.20 2.15
CA ALA A 19 -6.94 16.34 2.57
C ALA A 19 -6.62 15.23 1.56
N LEU A 20 -7.65 14.54 1.01
CA LEU A 20 -7.43 13.53 -0.02
C LEU A 20 -6.85 14.13 -1.31
N LYS A 21 -7.32 15.31 -1.70
CA LYS A 21 -6.80 16.03 -2.85
C LYS A 21 -5.31 16.34 -2.68
N GLU A 22 -4.92 16.86 -1.53
CA GLU A 22 -3.51 17.13 -1.22
C GLU A 22 -2.66 15.87 -1.19
N LEU A 23 -3.14 14.78 -0.60
CA LEU A 23 -2.45 13.49 -0.65
C LEU A 23 -2.24 13.00 -2.09
N CYS A 24 -3.24 13.14 -2.97
CA CYS A 24 -3.10 12.81 -4.38
C CYS A 24 -2.06 13.69 -5.11
N ARG A 25 -1.90 14.96 -4.70
CA ARG A 25 -0.85 15.85 -5.22
C ARG A 25 0.54 15.42 -4.75
N LEU A 26 0.68 15.09 -3.46
CA LEU A 26 1.92 14.53 -2.90
C LEU A 26 2.32 13.23 -3.60
N SER A 27 1.34 12.35 -3.85
CA SER A 27 1.54 11.10 -4.59
C SER A 27 2.04 11.36 -6.01
N LYS A 28 1.46 12.34 -6.71
CA LYS A 28 1.90 12.76 -8.04
C LYS A 28 3.33 13.32 -8.01
N ASN A 29 3.64 14.17 -7.04
CA ASN A 29 4.98 14.74 -6.88
C ASN A 29 6.01 13.64 -6.65
N LEU A 30 5.71 12.68 -5.77
CA LEU A 30 6.57 11.52 -5.51
C LEU A 30 6.74 10.66 -6.77
N TYR A 31 5.69 10.44 -7.55
CA TYR A 31 5.80 9.76 -8.85
C TYR A 31 6.81 10.47 -9.76
N ASN A 32 6.72 11.79 -9.89
CA ASN A 32 7.65 12.58 -10.71
C ASN A 32 9.08 12.55 -10.17
N VAL A 33 9.27 12.58 -8.84
CA VAL A 33 10.59 12.42 -8.20
C VAL A 33 11.18 11.06 -8.53
N GLY A 34 10.42 9.97 -8.33
CA GLY A 34 10.86 8.62 -8.66
C GLY A 34 11.16 8.45 -10.15
N LEU A 35 10.33 9.02 -11.01
CA LEU A 35 10.51 9.02 -12.46
C LEU A 35 11.77 9.79 -12.87
N TYR A 36 12.04 10.94 -12.24
CA TYR A 36 13.25 11.73 -12.49
C TYR A 36 14.50 10.89 -12.22
N THR A 37 14.60 10.27 -11.04
CA THR A 37 15.75 9.45 -10.65
C THR A 37 16.00 8.32 -11.65
N VAL A 38 14.95 7.59 -12.04
CA VAL A 38 15.08 6.48 -13.01
C VAL A 38 15.47 6.99 -14.40
N ARG A 39 14.94 8.16 -14.83
CA ARG A 39 15.32 8.78 -16.11
C ARG A 39 16.80 9.19 -16.12
N GLN A 40 17.29 9.84 -15.06
CA GLN A 40 18.69 10.24 -14.96
C GLN A 40 19.61 9.02 -15.07
N TYR A 41 19.31 7.97 -14.31
CA TYR A 41 20.04 6.71 -14.39
C TYR A 41 19.99 6.09 -15.80
N TYR A 42 18.82 6.08 -16.45
CA TYR A 42 18.69 5.57 -17.81
C TYR A 42 19.52 6.38 -18.82
N PHE A 43 19.55 7.71 -18.71
CA PHE A 43 20.34 8.52 -19.64
C PHE A 43 21.84 8.29 -19.49
N GLN A 44 22.31 8.08 -18.26
CA GLN A 44 23.72 7.83 -17.98
C GLN A 44 24.14 6.39 -18.32
N GLU A 45 23.41 5.40 -17.81
CA GLU A 45 23.84 3.99 -17.83
C GLU A 45 23.16 3.15 -18.92
N ARG A 46 22.10 3.67 -19.55
CA ARG A 46 21.21 2.94 -20.47
C ARG A 46 20.60 1.66 -19.89
N LYS A 47 20.58 1.54 -18.55
CA LYS A 47 20.09 0.38 -17.79
C LYS A 47 18.86 0.73 -16.96
N HIS A 48 18.14 -0.32 -16.51
CA HIS A 48 16.97 -0.19 -15.64
C HIS A 48 17.39 -0.02 -14.17
N LEU A 49 17.07 1.13 -13.57
CA LEU A 49 17.19 1.32 -12.13
C LEU A 49 16.04 0.57 -11.43
N LYS A 50 16.37 -0.47 -10.66
CA LYS A 50 15.37 -1.23 -9.91
C LYS A 50 14.70 -0.37 -8.83
N TYR A 51 13.45 -0.70 -8.53
CA TYR A 51 12.67 -0.13 -7.42
C TYR A 51 13.46 0.01 -6.12
N GLU A 52 14.20 -1.02 -5.68
CA GLU A 52 14.90 -1.04 -4.40
C GLU A 52 15.94 0.08 -4.34
N SER A 53 16.72 0.25 -5.41
CA SER A 53 17.68 1.35 -5.53
C SER A 53 16.97 2.70 -5.59
N ASN A 54 15.93 2.84 -6.42
CA ASN A 54 15.18 4.09 -6.54
C ASN A 54 14.53 4.52 -5.21
N TYR A 55 14.05 3.55 -4.43
CA TYR A 55 13.52 3.77 -3.09
C TYR A 55 14.54 4.46 -2.19
N HIS A 56 15.80 4.01 -2.18
CA HIS A 56 16.84 4.63 -1.35
C HIS A 56 17.10 6.09 -1.73
N HIS A 57 17.02 6.45 -3.01
CA HIS A 57 17.11 7.84 -3.45
C HIS A 57 15.88 8.66 -3.04
N CYS A 58 14.68 8.07 -3.08
CA CYS A 58 13.43 8.79 -2.85
C CYS A 58 13.00 8.86 -1.38
N LYS A 59 13.47 7.96 -0.50
CA LYS A 59 13.00 7.87 0.90
C LYS A 59 13.26 9.13 1.73
N GLY A 60 14.27 9.91 1.33
CA GLY A 60 14.62 11.18 1.97
C GLY A 60 13.74 12.37 1.54
N ASN A 61 12.97 12.22 0.46
CA ASN A 61 12.18 13.30 -0.12
C ASN A 61 10.98 13.68 0.76
N GLU A 62 10.64 14.97 0.79
CA GLU A 62 9.51 15.50 1.56
C GLU A 62 8.19 14.80 1.21
N ASN A 63 7.91 14.55 -0.08
CA ASN A 63 6.67 13.95 -0.53
C ASN A 63 6.56 12.50 -0.04
N TYR A 64 7.69 11.79 0.03
CA TYR A 64 7.75 10.45 0.59
C TYR A 64 7.43 10.47 2.09
N ARG A 65 8.04 11.40 2.83
CA ARG A 65 7.86 11.54 4.29
C ARG A 65 6.46 11.99 4.69
N MET A 66 5.81 12.81 3.86
CA MET A 66 4.45 13.31 4.09
C MET A 66 3.37 12.28 3.75
N LEU A 67 3.68 11.30 2.90
CA LEU A 67 2.77 10.19 2.60
C LEU A 67 2.95 9.06 3.60
N ASN A 68 1.90 8.25 3.77
CA ASN A 68 2.07 6.96 4.42
C ASN A 68 3.06 6.10 3.62
N THR A 69 3.99 5.46 4.34
CA THR A 69 5.08 4.63 3.78
C THR A 69 4.61 3.64 2.73
N ASP A 70 3.50 2.93 2.97
CA ASP A 70 3.01 1.92 2.04
C ASP A 70 2.52 2.55 0.74
N ILE A 71 1.78 3.65 0.82
CA ILE A 71 1.29 4.39 -0.35
C ILE A 71 2.46 4.97 -1.15
N ALA A 72 3.45 5.53 -0.46
CA ALA A 72 4.65 6.08 -1.08
C ALA A 72 5.44 4.99 -1.84
N GLN A 73 5.65 3.84 -1.22
CA GLN A 73 6.29 2.70 -1.87
C GLN A 73 5.48 2.19 -3.07
N GLN A 74 4.15 2.09 -2.96
CA GLN A 74 3.31 1.68 -4.09
C GLN A 74 3.43 2.63 -5.28
N THR A 75 3.54 3.93 -5.02
CA THR A 75 3.77 4.96 -6.04
C THR A 75 5.09 4.71 -6.78
N LEU A 76 6.19 4.49 -6.05
CA LEU A 76 7.49 4.16 -6.65
C LEU A 76 7.47 2.82 -7.41
N LYS A 77 6.70 1.83 -6.94
CA LYS A 77 6.49 0.57 -7.66
C LYS A 77 5.69 0.75 -8.95
N VAL A 78 4.85 1.78 -9.07
CA VAL A 78 4.23 2.10 -10.37
C VAL A 78 5.28 2.66 -11.31
N VAL A 79 6.16 3.57 -10.86
CA VAL A 79 7.26 4.08 -11.69
C VAL A 79 8.11 2.94 -12.24
N ASP A 80 8.50 1.99 -11.38
CA ASP A 80 9.27 0.80 -11.77
C ASP A 80 8.52 -0.03 -12.83
N ARG A 81 7.22 -0.32 -12.62
CA ARG A 81 6.38 -1.00 -13.62
C ARG A 81 6.31 -0.25 -14.94
N THR A 82 6.16 1.08 -14.91
CA THR A 82 6.14 1.92 -16.11
C THR A 82 7.43 1.78 -16.91
N PHE A 83 8.59 1.76 -16.24
CA PHE A 83 9.87 1.55 -16.93
C PHE A 83 10.04 0.13 -17.44
N ARG A 84 9.65 -0.90 -16.69
CA ARG A 84 9.67 -2.28 -17.18
C ARG A 84 8.89 -2.41 -18.48
N SER A 85 7.71 -1.81 -18.58
CA SER A 85 6.94 -1.75 -19.82
C SER A 85 7.68 -1.03 -20.94
N PHE A 86 8.35 0.10 -20.64
CA PHE A 86 9.17 0.83 -21.62
C PHE A 86 10.34 -0.02 -22.16
N TYR A 87 11.08 -0.74 -21.30
CA TYR A 87 12.12 -1.66 -21.77
C TYR A 87 11.54 -2.84 -22.55
N GLY A 88 10.37 -3.35 -22.15
CA GLY A 88 9.63 -4.35 -22.91
C GLY A 88 9.35 -3.90 -24.34
N LEU A 89 8.90 -2.67 -24.53
CA LEU A 89 8.70 -2.08 -25.86
C LEU A 89 10.02 -1.99 -26.66
N ILE A 90 11.13 -1.63 -26.02
CA ILE A 90 12.45 -1.62 -26.68
C ILE A 90 12.81 -3.00 -27.20
N THR A 91 12.59 -4.04 -26.38
CA THR A 91 12.84 -5.43 -26.77
C THR A 91 11.92 -5.85 -27.93
N SER A 92 10.63 -5.49 -27.89
CA SER A 92 9.66 -5.82 -28.96
C SER A 92 9.97 -5.14 -30.29
N VAL A 93 10.53 -3.92 -30.29
CA VAL A 93 11.02 -3.29 -31.53
C VAL A 93 12.22 -4.03 -32.08
N LYS A 94 13.18 -4.41 -31.21
CA LYS A 94 14.36 -5.17 -31.62
C LYS A 94 14.01 -6.54 -32.18
N SER A 95 12.96 -7.19 -31.68
CA SER A 95 12.46 -8.47 -32.21
C SER A 95 11.59 -8.33 -33.45
N GLY A 96 11.32 -7.11 -33.94
CA GLY A 96 10.46 -6.86 -35.09
C GLY A 96 8.96 -7.01 -34.83
N SER A 97 8.54 -7.32 -33.60
CA SER A 97 7.12 -7.52 -33.23
C SER A 97 6.37 -6.21 -32.97
N TYR A 98 7.06 -5.07 -32.99
CA TYR A 98 6.50 -3.75 -32.78
C TYR A 98 7.20 -2.72 -33.68
N SER A 99 6.42 -1.88 -34.36
CA SER A 99 6.93 -0.96 -35.37
C SER A 99 6.81 0.52 -35.00
N GLN A 100 6.13 0.87 -33.90
CA GLN A 100 5.91 2.26 -33.54
C GLN A 100 7.10 2.88 -32.80
N LYS A 101 7.23 4.20 -32.92
CA LYS A 101 8.26 4.97 -32.22
C LYS A 101 8.04 4.94 -30.71
N ILE A 102 9.00 4.36 -29.99
CA ILE A 102 8.99 4.30 -28.53
C ILE A 102 9.26 5.69 -27.94
N ARG A 103 8.50 6.05 -26.91
CA ARG A 103 8.68 7.28 -26.14
C ARG A 103 9.03 6.95 -24.69
N LEU A 104 9.94 7.72 -24.12
CA LEU A 104 10.30 7.60 -22.72
C LEU A 104 9.13 8.03 -21.82
N PRO A 105 8.86 7.35 -20.69
CA PRO A 105 7.78 7.73 -19.78
C PRO A 105 7.85 9.21 -19.36
N HIS A 106 6.74 9.92 -19.48
CA HIS A 106 6.68 11.36 -19.27
C HIS A 106 6.26 11.73 -17.84
N TYR A 107 6.69 12.90 -17.38
CA TYR A 107 6.27 13.44 -16.09
C TYR A 107 4.77 13.71 -16.09
N LEU A 108 4.14 13.54 -14.93
CA LEU A 108 2.76 13.93 -14.72
C LEU A 108 2.66 15.46 -14.66
N PRO A 109 1.54 16.06 -15.13
CA PRO A 109 1.35 17.50 -15.14
C PRO A 109 1.53 18.14 -13.75
N LYS A 110 1.99 19.41 -13.72
CA LYS A 110 2.22 20.14 -12.47
C LYS A 110 0.97 20.23 -11.59
N GLU A 111 -0.18 20.51 -12.20
CA GLU A 111 -1.49 20.57 -11.52
C GLU A 111 -2.25 19.24 -11.57
N GLY A 112 -1.59 18.16 -11.97
CA GLY A 112 -2.17 16.82 -12.04
C GLY A 112 -2.24 16.10 -10.69
N TYR A 113 -2.92 14.96 -10.71
CA TYR A 113 -3.09 14.07 -9.56
C TYR A 113 -2.59 12.67 -9.89
N PHE A 114 -2.22 11.92 -8.86
CA PHE A 114 -1.91 10.51 -8.97
C PHE A 114 -2.66 9.74 -7.88
N PRO A 115 -3.24 8.58 -8.17
CA PRO A 115 -4.06 7.85 -7.21
C PRO A 115 -3.25 7.45 -5.97
N LEU A 116 -3.94 7.41 -4.83
CA LEU A 116 -3.43 6.80 -3.60
C LEU A 116 -3.62 5.30 -3.69
N ILE A 117 -2.53 4.56 -3.89
CA ILE A 117 -2.55 3.11 -3.99
C ILE A 117 -2.34 2.53 -2.60
N ILE A 118 -3.44 2.13 -1.97
CA ILE A 118 -3.43 1.53 -0.64
C ILE A 118 -3.34 0.01 -0.82
N PRO A 119 -2.25 -0.65 -0.41
CA PRO A 119 -2.16 -2.10 -0.52
C PRO A 119 -3.20 -2.75 0.40
N ARG A 120 -3.82 -3.82 -0.08
CA ARG A 120 -4.78 -4.59 0.70
C ARG A 120 -4.04 -5.31 1.81
N VAL A 121 -4.16 -4.83 3.05
CA VAL A 121 -3.68 -5.57 4.22
C VAL A 121 -4.60 -6.76 4.44
N ASN A 122 -4.03 -7.96 4.51
CA ASN A 122 -4.80 -9.17 4.80
C ASN A 122 -5.40 -9.06 6.21
N ARG A 123 -6.73 -9.05 6.32
CA ARG A 123 -7.44 -8.98 7.63
C ARG A 123 -6.93 -10.08 8.57
N ASN A 124 -6.68 -11.28 8.06
CA ASN A 124 -6.21 -12.40 8.87
C ASN A 124 -4.81 -12.14 9.42
N ALA A 125 -3.94 -11.47 8.65
CA ALA A 125 -2.61 -11.08 9.12
C ALA A 125 -2.72 -10.04 10.25
N LYS A 126 -3.63 -9.07 10.12
CA LYS A 126 -3.86 -8.06 11.16
C LYS A 126 -4.44 -8.68 12.43
N VAL A 127 -5.44 -9.55 12.30
CA VAL A 127 -6.02 -10.29 13.43
C VAL A 127 -4.97 -11.15 14.13
N ARG A 128 -4.19 -11.92 13.36
CA ARG A 128 -3.11 -12.75 13.91
C ARG A 128 -2.06 -11.93 14.64
N ASP A 129 -1.67 -10.79 14.09
CA ASP A 129 -0.73 -9.86 14.74
C ASP A 129 -1.26 -9.37 16.10
N TYR A 130 -2.53 -8.97 16.17
CA TYR A 130 -3.17 -8.59 17.44
C TYR A 130 -3.19 -9.74 18.44
N LEU A 131 -3.60 -10.94 18.02
CA LEU A 131 -3.66 -12.11 18.90
C LEU A 131 -2.28 -12.48 19.43
N ASN A 132 -1.24 -12.45 18.59
CA ASN A 132 0.14 -12.72 18.99
C ASN A 132 0.65 -11.67 19.99
N LYS A 133 0.32 -10.40 19.78
CA LYS A 133 0.68 -9.31 20.71
C LYS A 133 -0.04 -9.45 22.06
N ALA A 134 -1.33 -9.78 22.05
CA ALA A 134 -2.10 -10.02 23.27
C ALA A 134 -1.58 -11.24 24.04
N ALA A 135 -1.32 -12.36 23.35
CA ALA A 135 -0.72 -13.54 23.96
C ALA A 135 0.64 -13.21 24.58
N ARG A 136 1.50 -12.48 23.87
CA ARG A 136 2.80 -12.04 24.39
C ARG A 136 2.65 -11.13 25.61
N TYR A 137 1.69 -10.22 25.59
CA TYR A 137 1.40 -9.35 26.74
C TYR A 137 1.02 -10.17 27.99
N VAL A 138 0.11 -11.13 27.83
CA VAL A 138 -0.32 -12.02 28.93
C VAL A 138 0.86 -12.86 29.44
N ILE A 139 1.65 -13.46 28.54
CA ILE A 139 2.84 -14.25 28.91
C ILE A 139 3.84 -13.40 29.69
N ASN A 140 4.14 -12.18 29.21
CA ASN A 140 5.06 -11.28 29.89
C ASN A 140 4.57 -10.93 31.29
N HIS A 141 3.26 -10.68 31.45
CA HIS A 141 2.65 -10.44 32.76
C HIS A 141 2.79 -11.66 33.69
N CYS A 142 2.55 -12.88 33.18
CA CYS A 142 2.74 -14.09 33.97
C CYS A 142 4.20 -14.27 34.42
N ILE A 143 5.17 -13.98 33.56
CA ILE A 143 6.60 -14.04 33.90
C ILE A 143 6.95 -13.01 34.98
N GLU A 144 6.50 -11.76 34.81
CA GLU A 144 6.77 -10.66 35.75
C GLU A 144 6.22 -10.94 37.16
N HIS A 145 5.02 -11.53 37.24
CA HIS A 145 4.36 -11.83 38.51
C HIS A 145 4.59 -13.27 39.01
N ARG A 146 5.49 -14.04 38.38
CA ARG A 146 5.78 -15.45 38.74
C ARG A 146 4.52 -16.32 38.81
N ILE A 147 3.64 -16.19 37.81
CA ILE A 147 2.43 -17.00 37.66
C ILE A 147 2.79 -18.29 36.92
N ASP A 148 2.82 -19.41 37.63
CA ASP A 148 3.26 -20.70 37.07
C ASP A 148 2.19 -21.40 36.21
N LYS A 149 0.91 -21.07 36.42
CA LYS A 149 -0.20 -21.74 35.76
C LYS A 149 -1.17 -20.74 35.13
N LEU A 150 -1.24 -20.75 33.81
CA LEU A 150 -2.24 -20.04 33.02
C LEU A 150 -3.29 -21.04 32.53
N VAL A 151 -4.55 -20.85 32.95
CA VAL A 151 -5.68 -21.65 32.48
C VAL A 151 -6.45 -20.84 31.44
N ILE A 152 -6.57 -21.37 30.21
CA ILE A 152 -7.28 -20.72 29.11
C ILE A 152 -8.51 -21.56 28.78
N GLY A 153 -9.69 -20.98 28.93
CA GLY A 153 -10.94 -21.60 28.50
C GLY A 153 -11.17 -21.41 27.00
N PHE A 154 -11.50 -22.48 26.29
CA PHE A 154 -11.97 -22.42 24.91
C PHE A 154 -13.46 -22.78 24.88
N ASN A 155 -14.30 -21.82 24.51
CA ASN A 155 -15.75 -22.01 24.54
C ASN A 155 -16.31 -22.02 23.10
N ILE A 156 -16.51 -23.23 22.57
CA ILE A 156 -16.78 -23.51 21.14
C ILE A 156 -18.11 -22.89 20.66
N GLU A 157 -19.10 -22.79 21.55
CA GLU A 157 -20.47 -22.44 21.17
C GLU A 157 -20.84 -20.98 21.48
N MET A 158 -19.89 -20.17 21.97
CA MET A 158 -20.17 -18.82 22.48
C MET A 158 -20.74 -17.85 21.44
N LYS A 159 -20.65 -18.17 20.14
CA LYS A 159 -21.18 -17.38 19.03
C LYS A 159 -22.52 -17.89 18.49
N GLN A 160 -22.91 -19.13 18.81
CA GLN A 160 -24.14 -19.73 18.31
C GLN A 160 -25.30 -19.31 19.21
N SER A 161 -26.35 -18.72 18.62
CA SER A 161 -27.64 -18.40 19.27
C SER A 161 -27.69 -17.22 20.25
N ILE A 162 -26.78 -16.24 20.15
CA ILE A 162 -26.84 -15.04 21.03
C ILE A 162 -27.82 -13.99 20.49
N ASN A 163 -28.96 -13.80 21.15
CA ASN A 163 -29.94 -12.76 20.80
C ASN A 163 -29.71 -11.47 21.61
N ILE A 164 -28.68 -10.68 21.26
CA ILE A 164 -28.33 -9.40 21.92
C ILE A 164 -28.74 -8.18 21.04
N GLY A 165 -29.66 -8.39 20.09
CA GLY A 165 -30.06 -7.38 19.12
C GLY A 165 -29.07 -7.22 17.96
N SER A 166 -29.58 -6.82 16.80
CA SER A 166 -28.89 -6.89 15.50
C SER A 166 -27.54 -6.17 15.45
N ARG A 167 -27.43 -4.98 16.04
CA ARG A 167 -26.19 -4.18 16.05
C ARG A 167 -25.10 -4.80 16.91
N ASN A 168 -25.44 -5.30 18.09
CA ASN A 168 -24.46 -5.91 19.00
C ASN A 168 -24.04 -7.30 18.52
N HIS A 169 -24.98 -8.05 17.94
CA HIS A 169 -24.70 -9.35 17.35
C HIS A 169 -23.70 -9.24 16.19
N GLN A 170 -23.86 -8.26 15.30
CA GLN A 170 -22.91 -8.01 14.21
C GLN A 170 -21.50 -7.67 14.70
N ASN A 171 -21.38 -6.88 15.77
CA ASN A 171 -20.08 -6.56 16.37
C ASN A 171 -19.43 -7.77 17.05
N PHE A 172 -20.23 -8.58 17.74
CA PHE A 172 -19.74 -9.76 18.48
C PHE A 172 -19.29 -10.89 17.56
N ILE A 173 -20.02 -11.18 16.48
CA ILE A 173 -19.63 -12.18 15.46
C ILE A 173 -18.30 -11.80 14.78
N GLN A 174 -18.00 -10.50 14.67
CA GLN A 174 -16.78 -10.02 14.00
C GLN A 174 -15.51 -10.20 14.83
N ILE A 175 -15.63 -10.46 16.14
CA ILE A 175 -14.51 -10.81 17.01
C ILE A 175 -14.01 -12.20 16.57
N PRO A 176 -12.69 -12.41 16.41
CA PRO A 176 -12.10 -13.70 16.02
C PRO A 176 -12.55 -14.86 16.90
#